data_AF-A0A2T4WVQ1-F1
#
_entry.id   AF-A0A2T4WVQ1-F1
#
_cell.length_a   1.000
_cell.length_b   1.000
_cell.length_c   1.000
_cell.angle_alpha   90.00
_cell.angle_beta   90.00
_cell.angle_gamma   90.00
#
_symmetry.space_group_name_H-M   'P 1'
#
loop_
_entity.id
_entity.type
_entity.pdbx_description
1 polymer ?
#
loop_
_entity_poly.entity_id
_entity_poly.type
_entity_poly.pdbx_seq_one_letter_code
_entity_poly.pdbx_strand_id
1 'polypeptide(L)'
;MNILSLTPKASLILNPFVDRFNEGGPFFMSLILICLLLTIFFLVKAFISSTKDAVQSKKMMRLTAEVGLLGLVIGFLASILGLIQAFDAVEGIGGEISPALLAGGIKVSFLTILFGTFTFIVSRIGLLILKWKHKA
;
A
#
# COMPACT_ATOMS: atom_id res chain seq x y z
N MET A 1 -32.77 27.38 18.18
CA MET A 1 -32.01 26.27 18.79
C MET A 1 -31.80 25.20 17.73
N ASN A 2 -30.67 25.27 17.01
CA ASN A 2 -30.07 24.14 16.30
C ASN A 2 -28.59 24.49 16.12
N ILE A 3 -27.87 24.42 17.24
CA ILE A 3 -26.43 24.70 17.38
C ILE A 3 -25.62 23.45 16.94
N LEU A 4 -26.17 22.70 15.97
CA LEU A 4 -25.67 21.40 15.50
C LEU A 4 -25.19 21.45 14.04
N SER A 5 -25.11 22.63 13.44
CA SER A 5 -24.47 22.88 12.13
C SER A 5 -23.00 23.29 12.22
N LEU A 6 -22.42 23.25 13.44
CA LEU A 6 -21.05 23.64 13.73
C LEU A 6 -20.25 22.51 14.42
N THR A 7 -20.50 21.25 14.08
CA THR A 7 -19.43 20.27 14.24
C THR A 7 -18.36 20.57 13.21
N PRO A 8 -17.11 20.76 13.64
CA PRO A 8 -16.18 21.60 12.94
C PRO A 8 -15.62 20.84 11.75
N LYS A 9 -15.73 21.42 10.55
CA LYS A 9 -14.76 21.18 9.46
C LYS A 9 -13.33 21.67 9.81
N ALA A 10 -13.03 21.82 11.10
CA ALA A 10 -11.83 22.43 11.66
C ALA A 10 -11.03 21.48 12.58
N SER A 11 -11.44 20.22 12.70
CA SER A 11 -10.64 19.17 13.34
C SER A 11 -10.38 18.07 12.33
N LEU A 12 -9.28 18.21 11.58
CA LEU A 12 -8.45 17.15 10.97
C LEU A 12 -7.73 17.66 9.71
N ILE A 13 -6.89 18.70 9.86
CA ILE A 13 -5.68 18.84 9.03
C ILE A 13 -4.65 17.86 9.60
N LEU A 14 -4.99 16.57 9.66
CA LEU A 14 -4.09 15.50 10.09
C LEU A 14 -3.59 14.81 8.82
N ASN A 15 -2.72 15.51 8.09
CA ASN A 15 -1.95 15.03 6.94
C ASN A 15 -2.77 14.45 5.77
N PRO A 16 -2.68 15.02 4.55
CA PRO A 16 -3.40 14.51 3.37
C PRO A 16 -3.12 13.02 3.06
N PHE A 17 -2.01 12.47 3.55
CA PHE A 17 -1.69 11.05 3.46
C PHE A 17 -2.63 10.14 4.26
N VAL A 18 -3.06 10.57 5.45
CA VAL A 18 -3.93 9.78 6.32
C VAL A 18 -5.34 9.72 5.74
N ASP A 19 -5.82 10.82 5.18
CA ASP A 19 -7.10 10.86 4.48
C ASP A 19 -7.10 9.90 3.30
N ARG A 20 -6.05 9.94 2.46
CA ARG A 20 -5.89 9.00 1.34
C ARG A 20 -5.78 7.56 1.85
N PHE A 21 -5.04 7.31 2.91
CA PHE A 21 -4.92 5.96 3.48
C PHE A 21 -6.29 5.40 3.93
N ASN A 22 -7.10 6.23 4.57
CA ASN A 22 -8.45 5.85 5.01
C ASN A 22 -9.41 5.67 3.83
N GLU A 23 -9.29 6.48 2.78
CA GLU A 23 -10.05 6.31 1.54
C GLU A 23 -9.76 4.99 0.84
N GLY A 24 -8.53 4.48 0.92
CA GLY A 24 -8.10 3.24 0.28
C GLY A 24 -8.56 1.95 0.97
N GLY A 25 -9.35 2.05 2.05
CA GLY A 25 -9.75 0.91 2.86
C GLY A 25 -8.67 0.58 3.92
N PRO A 26 -8.93 0.84 5.20
CA PRO A 26 -7.91 0.74 6.25
C PRO A 26 -7.38 -0.68 6.44
N PHE A 27 -8.17 -1.71 6.14
CA PHE A 27 -7.75 -3.10 6.27
C PHE A 27 -6.61 -3.46 5.31
N PHE A 28 -6.81 -3.30 4.00
CA PHE A 28 -5.78 -3.63 3.01
C PHE A 28 -4.60 -2.67 3.06
N MET A 29 -4.86 -1.39 3.32
CA MET A 29 -3.81 -0.38 3.45
C MET A 29 -2.89 -0.66 4.65
N SER A 30 -3.43 -1.08 5.80
CA SER A 30 -2.61 -1.47 6.94
C SER A 30 -1.76 -2.71 6.65
N LEU A 31 -2.30 -3.68 5.89
CA LEU A 31 -1.57 -4.88 5.50
C LEU A 31 -0.37 -4.54 4.58
N ILE A 32 -0.57 -3.65 3.59
CA ILE A 32 0.51 -3.14 2.73
C ILE A 32 1.54 -2.38 3.57
N LEU A 33 1.11 -1.58 4.53
CA LEU A 33 2.00 -0.82 5.42
C LEU A 33 2.86 -1.73 6.30
N ILE A 34 2.29 -2.84 6.80
CA ILE A 34 3.05 -3.88 7.52
C ILE A 34 4.12 -4.49 6.61
N CYS A 35 3.78 -4.82 5.36
CA CYS A 35 4.76 -5.31 4.38
C CYS A 35 5.87 -4.28 4.09
N LEU A 36 5.53 -3.00 4.04
CA LEU A 36 6.50 -1.91 3.88
C LEU A 36 7.48 -1.84 5.06
N LEU A 37 6.97 -1.87 6.29
CA LEU A 37 7.81 -1.84 7.50
C LEU A 37 8.72 -3.07 7.58
N LEU A 38 8.19 -4.27 7.28
CA LEU A 38 8.98 -5.50 7.21
C LEU A 38 10.07 -5.43 6.13
N THR A 39 9.75 -4.86 4.96
CA THR A 39 10.71 -4.65 3.87
C THR A 39 11.87 -3.77 4.34
N ILE A 40 11.57 -2.64 4.97
CA ILE A 40 12.59 -1.72 5.50
C ILE A 40 13.43 -2.42 6.57
N PHE A 41 12.80 -3.15 7.50
CA PHE A 41 13.51 -3.91 8.53
C PHE A 41 14.50 -4.92 7.95
N PHE A 42 14.05 -5.76 7.00
CA PHE A 42 14.93 -6.74 6.36
C PHE A 42 16.01 -6.07 5.52
N LEU A 43 15.70 -4.95 4.86
CA LEU A 43 16.68 -4.19 4.09
C LEU A 43 17.81 -3.62 4.96
N VAL A 44 17.47 -3.04 6.12
CA VAL A 44 18.46 -2.55 7.09
C VAL A 44 19.30 -3.70 7.63
N LYS A 45 18.67 -4.81 8.02
CA LYS A 45 19.37 -6.01 8.51
C LYS A 45 20.29 -6.61 7.44
N ALA A 46 19.86 -6.63 6.18
CA ALA A 46 20.69 -7.06 5.05
C ALA A 46 21.92 -6.16 4.87
N PHE A 47 21.76 -4.84 5.02
CA PHE A 47 22.87 -3.89 4.91
C PHE A 47 23.92 -4.08 6.02
N ILE A 48 23.46 -4.27 7.27
CA ILE A 48 24.35 -4.54 8.42
C ILE A 48 25.06 -5.89 8.25
N SER A 49 24.34 -6.93 7.79
CA SER A 49 24.90 -8.27 7.57
C SER A 49 25.87 -8.31 6.39
N SER A 50 25.81 -7.36 5.46
CA SER A 50 26.66 -7.30 4.27
C SER A 50 28.15 -7.16 4.58
N THR A 51 28.53 -6.76 5.80
CA THR A 51 29.93 -6.61 6.21
C THR A 51 30.45 -7.73 7.13
N LYS A 52 29.57 -8.61 7.64
CA LYS A 52 29.91 -9.65 8.62
C LYS A 52 29.80 -11.06 8.05
N ASP A 53 28.72 -11.36 7.31
CA ASP A 53 28.43 -12.69 6.77
C ASP A 53 27.68 -12.61 5.44
N ALA A 54 28.35 -12.95 4.33
CA ALA A 54 27.77 -12.90 2.97
C ALA A 54 26.57 -13.86 2.79
N VAL A 55 26.57 -15.01 3.49
CA VAL A 55 25.49 -16.01 3.42
C VAL A 55 24.19 -15.48 4.04
N GLN A 56 24.28 -14.82 5.20
CA GLN A 56 23.12 -14.23 5.87
C GLN A 56 22.58 -13.02 5.09
N SER A 57 23.45 -12.20 4.51
CA SER A 57 23.05 -11.07 3.65
C SER A 57 22.21 -11.55 2.46
N LYS A 58 22.66 -12.60 1.75
CA LYS A 58 21.92 -13.17 0.61
C LYS A 58 20.55 -13.72 1.01
N LYS A 59 20.45 -14.35 2.18
CA LYS A 59 19.16 -14.81 2.74
C LYS A 59 18.21 -13.65 3.05
N MET A 60 18.70 -12.59 3.69
CA MET A 60 17.89 -11.42 4.02
C MET A 60 17.45 -10.68 2.76
N MET A 61 18.31 -10.54 1.75
CA MET A 61 17.97 -9.97 0.45
C MET A 61 16.84 -10.75 -0.24
N ARG A 62 16.87 -12.09 -0.18
CA ARG A 62 15.78 -12.90 -0.72
C ARG A 62 14.48 -12.62 0.02
N LEU A 63 14.51 -12.60 1.35
CA LEU A 63 13.33 -12.27 2.16
C LEU A 63 12.76 -10.88 1.84
N THR A 64 13.61 -9.86 1.70
CA THR A 64 13.18 -8.52 1.29
C THR A 64 12.47 -8.52 -0.07
N ALA A 65 12.93 -9.34 -1.02
CA ALA A 65 12.31 -9.46 -2.33
C ALA A 65 10.92 -10.12 -2.25
N GLU A 66 10.80 -11.21 -1.48
CA GLU A 66 9.52 -11.93 -1.28
C GLU A 66 8.50 -11.03 -0.56
N VAL A 67 8.91 -10.32 0.50
CA VAL A 67 8.03 -9.42 1.26
C VAL A 67 7.58 -8.22 0.42
N GLY A 68 8.49 -7.65 -0.38
CA GLY A 68 8.15 -6.57 -1.30
C GLY A 68 7.15 -7.02 -2.37
N LEU A 69 7.33 -8.22 -2.93
CA LEU A 69 6.38 -8.81 -3.89
C LEU A 69 5.04 -9.11 -3.23
N LEU A 70 5.03 -9.62 -2.00
CA LEU A 70 3.81 -9.87 -1.24
C LEU A 70 3.00 -8.58 -1.06
N GLY A 71 3.65 -7.47 -0.69
CA GLY A 71 2.98 -6.17 -0.59
C GLY A 71 2.35 -5.71 -1.90
N LEU A 72 2.99 -5.95 -3.04
CA LEU A 72 2.43 -5.68 -4.37
C LEU A 72 1.19 -6.53 -4.67
N VAL A 73 1.29 -7.85 -4.44
CA VAL A 73 0.21 -8.80 -4.70
C VAL A 73 -1.01 -8.50 -3.82
N ILE A 74 -0.78 -8.14 -2.56
CA ILE A 74 -1.85 -7.68 -1.66
C ILE A 74 -2.50 -6.40 -2.19
N GLY A 75 -1.71 -5.44 -2.69
CA GLY A 75 -2.24 -4.23 -3.33
C GLY A 75 -3.11 -4.53 -4.55
N PHE A 76 -2.68 -5.47 -5.40
CA PHE A 76 -3.49 -5.94 -6.54
C PHE A 76 -4.77 -6.65 -6.09
N LEU A 77 -4.71 -7.49 -5.06
CA LEU A 77 -5.88 -8.16 -4.51
C LEU A 77 -6.91 -7.14 -3.98
N ALA A 78 -6.45 -6.18 -3.20
CA ALA A 78 -7.29 -5.10 -2.66
C ALA A 78 -7.94 -4.28 -3.79
N SER A 79 -7.18 -4.02 -4.85
CA SER A 79 -7.66 -3.33 -6.03
C SER A 79 -8.77 -4.07 -6.76
N ILE A 80 -8.62 -5.38 -6.94
CA ILE A 80 -9.64 -6.24 -7.55
C ILE A 80 -10.92 -6.20 -6.70
N LEU A 81 -10.80 -6.30 -5.38
CA LEU A 81 -11.94 -6.21 -4.47
C LEU A 81 -12.63 -4.84 -4.53
N GLY A 82 -11.87 -3.74 -4.61
CA GLY A 82 -12.42 -2.39 -4.75
C GLY A 82 -13.18 -2.18 -6.07
N LEU A 83 -12.69 -2.78 -7.17
CA LEU A 83 -13.39 -2.78 -8.46
C LEU A 83 -14.66 -3.65 -8.42
N ILE A 84 -14.60 -4.83 -7.82
CA ILE A 84 -15.78 -5.69 -7.63
C ILE A 84 -16.86 -4.91 -6.86
N GLN A 85 -16.51 -4.29 -5.73
CA GLN A 85 -17.45 -3.46 -4.97
C GLN A 85 -18.03 -2.29 -5.78
N ALA A 86 -17.21 -1.67 -6.64
CA ALA A 86 -17.68 -0.60 -7.52
C ALA A 86 -18.72 -1.10 -8.52
N PHE A 87 -18.50 -2.27 -9.12
CA PHE A 87 -19.39 -2.87 -10.09
C PHE A 87 -20.64 -3.47 -9.44
N ASP A 88 -20.53 -4.13 -8.30
CA ASP A 88 -21.66 -4.65 -7.52
C ASP A 88 -22.63 -3.51 -7.14
N ALA A 89 -22.08 -2.35 -6.78
CA ALA A 89 -22.87 -1.16 -6.47
C ALA A 89 -23.63 -0.61 -7.69
N VAL A 90 -23.11 -0.81 -8.90
CA VAL A 90 -23.80 -0.45 -10.15
C VAL A 90 -24.84 -1.48 -10.54
N GLU A 91 -24.53 -2.77 -10.40
CA GLU A 91 -25.45 -3.87 -10.70
C GLU A 91 -26.71 -3.81 -9.82
N GLY A 92 -26.57 -3.52 -8.53
CA GLY A 92 -27.68 -3.49 -7.58
C GLY A 92 -28.71 -2.37 -7.77
N ILE A 93 -28.40 -1.34 -8.58
CA ILE A 93 -29.28 -0.17 -8.76
C ILE A 93 -30.25 -0.36 -9.94
N GLY A 94 -29.92 -1.21 -10.92
CA GLY A 94 -30.80 -1.55 -12.05
C GLY A 94 -31.29 -0.37 -12.91
N GLY A 95 -30.78 0.85 -12.70
CA GLY A 95 -31.24 2.12 -13.27
C GLY A 95 -30.09 3.02 -13.74
N GLU A 96 -30.30 4.35 -13.81
CA GLU A 96 -29.27 5.29 -14.30
C GLU A 96 -27.97 5.21 -13.48
N ILE A 97 -26.89 4.84 -14.17
CA ILE A 97 -25.55 4.71 -13.58
C ILE A 97 -25.04 6.11 -13.26
N SER A 98 -25.07 6.49 -11.98
CA SER A 98 -24.38 7.70 -11.54
C SER A 98 -22.86 7.48 -11.60
N PRO A 99 -22.11 8.23 -12.44
CA PRO A 99 -20.65 8.08 -12.56
C PRO A 99 -19.93 8.35 -11.23
N ALA A 100 -20.56 9.10 -10.31
CA ALA A 100 -20.02 9.40 -9.00
C ALA A 100 -19.86 8.16 -8.12
N LEU A 101 -20.75 7.17 -8.24
CA LEU A 101 -20.69 5.95 -7.45
C LEU A 101 -19.51 5.06 -7.89
N LEU A 102 -19.35 4.92 -9.20
CA LEU A 102 -18.20 4.22 -9.81
C LEU A 102 -16.86 4.90 -9.45
N ALA A 103 -16.82 6.23 -9.49
CA ALA A 103 -15.62 7.00 -9.15
C ALA A 103 -15.15 6.74 -7.72
N GLY A 104 -16.07 6.43 -6.78
CA GLY A 104 -15.74 6.04 -5.43
C GLY A 104 -14.90 4.76 -5.39
N GLY A 105 -15.45 3.64 -5.87
CA GLY A 105 -14.78 2.33 -5.80
C GLY A 105 -13.53 2.24 -6.69
N ILE A 106 -13.53 2.91 -7.85
CA ILE A 106 -12.36 3.01 -8.72
C ILE A 106 -11.22 3.80 -8.03
N LYS A 107 -11.54 4.86 -7.28
CA LYS A 107 -10.54 5.60 -6.48
C LYS A 107 -9.87 4.71 -5.44
N VAL A 108 -10.65 3.92 -4.71
CA VAL A 108 -10.13 2.96 -3.71
C VAL A 108 -9.17 1.96 -4.38
N SER A 109 -9.60 1.43 -5.53
CA SER A 109 -8.84 0.47 -6.33
C SER A 109 -7.47 1.02 -6.73
N PHE A 110 -7.41 2.18 -7.39
CA PHE A 110 -6.13 2.75 -7.81
C PHE A 110 -5.22 3.14 -6.65
N LEU A 111 -5.79 3.59 -5.54
CA LEU A 111 -5.00 3.98 -4.39
C LEU A 111 -4.30 2.75 -3.78
N THR A 112 -5.00 1.62 -3.65
CA THR A 112 -4.38 0.38 -3.13
C THR A 112 -3.25 -0.14 -4.01
N ILE A 113 -3.38 -0.08 -5.34
CA ILE A 113 -2.27 -0.42 -6.25
C ILE A 113 -1.10 0.54 -6.06
N LEU A 114 -1.36 1.84 -5.91
CA LEU A 114 -0.31 2.85 -5.76
C LEU A 114 0.56 2.56 -4.53
N PHE A 115 -0.06 2.29 -3.38
CA PHE A 115 0.67 1.96 -2.15
C PHE A 115 1.40 0.60 -2.23
N GLY A 116 0.79 -0.42 -2.85
CA GLY A 116 1.44 -1.72 -3.07
C GLY A 116 2.65 -1.63 -4.00
N THR A 117 2.51 -0.87 -5.09
CA THR A 117 3.60 -0.61 -6.05
C THR A 117 4.70 0.23 -5.43
N PHE A 118 4.36 1.24 -4.64
CA PHE A 118 5.33 2.02 -3.88
C PHE A 118 6.17 1.12 -2.96
N THR A 119 5.52 0.21 -2.23
CA THR A 119 6.21 -0.76 -1.35
C THR A 119 7.17 -1.66 -2.12
N PHE A 120 6.75 -2.14 -3.30
CA PHE A 120 7.60 -2.96 -4.17
C PHE A 120 8.79 -2.19 -4.75
N ILE A 121 8.58 -0.94 -5.18
CA ILE A 121 9.65 -0.08 -5.69
C ILE A 121 10.71 0.15 -4.61
N VAL A 122 10.31 0.43 -3.37
CA VAL A 122 11.24 0.59 -2.24
C VAL A 122 12.06 -0.67 -2.02
N SER A 123 11.43 -1.85 -2.02
CA SER A 123 12.13 -3.14 -1.93
C SER A 123 13.16 -3.31 -3.06
N ARG A 124 12.76 -3.04 -4.31
CA ARG A 124 13.62 -3.22 -5.50
C ARG A 124 14.78 -2.25 -5.55
N ILE A 125 14.57 -0.97 -5.24
CA ILE A 125 15.65 0.03 -5.17
C ILE A 125 16.65 -0.36 -4.08
N GLY A 126 16.15 -0.74 -2.89
CA GLY A 126 17.01 -1.20 -1.81
C GLY A 126 17.87 -2.40 -2.21
N LEU A 127 17.25 -3.42 -2.81
CA LEU A 127 17.95 -4.60 -3.29
C LEU A 127 18.97 -4.29 -4.40
N LEU A 128 18.66 -3.38 -5.32
CA LEU A 128 19.59 -2.93 -6.35
C LEU A 128 20.84 -2.30 -5.74
N ILE A 129 20.68 -1.43 -4.74
CA ILE A 129 21.79 -0.79 -4.02
C ILE A 129 22.65 -1.85 -3.30
N LEU A 130 22.04 -2.82 -2.62
CA LEU A 130 22.78 -3.90 -1.98
C LEU A 130 23.52 -4.78 -2.98
N LYS A 131 22.90 -5.13 -4.12
CA LYS A 131 23.55 -5.91 -5.18
C LYS A 131 24.74 -5.16 -5.79
N TRP A 132 24.64 -3.85 -5.94
CA TRP A 132 25.74 -3.01 -6.43
C TRP A 132 26.92 -3.03 -5.47
N LYS A 133 26.66 -2.90 -4.16
CA LYS A 133 27.71 -2.97 -3.13
C LYS A 133 28.33 -4.35 -3.00
N HIS A 134 27.50 -5.38 -3.07
CA HIS A 134 27.92 -6.77 -2.91
C HIS A 134 28.38 -7.40 -4.22
N LYS A 135 28.94 -6.58 -5.13
CA LYS A 135 29.44 -6.88 -6.49
C LYS A 135 29.55 -8.40 -6.69
N ALA A 136 28.55 -8.94 -7.39
CA ALA A 136 28.47 -10.34 -7.79
C ALA A 136 29.77 -10.79 -8.48
#